data_AF-A0A137P7R2-F1
#
_entry.id   AF-A0A137P7R2-F1
#
_cell.length_a   1.000
_cell.length_b   1.000
_cell.length_c   1.000
_cell.angle_alpha   90.00
_cell.angle_beta   90.00
_cell.angle_gamma   90.00
#
_symmetry.space_group_name_H-M   'P 1'
#
loop_
_entity.id
_entity.type
_entity.pdbx_description
1 polymer ?
#
loop_
_entity_poly.entity_id
_entity_poly.type
_entity_poly.pdbx_seq_one_letter_code
_entity_poly.pdbx_strand_id
1 'polypeptide(L)'
;MKLNKSSRNLTGAINVTQDYIEYKLNSDSLIDKGSLSLIKYTHKADNIHNYEWTNFQNIGQFGSFIINSNRFPIMEYIYNLDNDLQNIPRIQSFMKGHINEYNENIYRHKSQSISAIARPLLLILQEDFWGGLMKLYFKYLHPARPILNLANFDPKTASEHLLSAIYFAGSVIQSNLSNEITSYMHNYAIFSIKKILFKINLSCAQAIEIYSYAFYLNGNHSLSRACLSHFGRMCHALGINIDRKNIPILDQSNREHVYNIVKLYCNLIKLEAIPRGLVSQDDEFDLDVYEPKHHYPNSCLKLFNSDFESTIYSVFCCQFAKISNFSVAINSKFCKYESKTIEKKIEALNRKTIKVYNDAKLALESLINKSPEYKNQIMECLKYLAIAN
;
A
#
# COMPACT_ATOMS: atom_id res chain seq x y z
N MET A 1 24.70 32.15 15.52
CA MET A 1 23.32 32.66 15.73
C MET A 1 22.88 32.22 17.13
N LYS A 2 22.85 33.14 18.12
CA LYS A 2 22.51 32.82 19.52
C LYS A 2 20.98 32.70 19.63
N LEU A 3 20.47 31.49 19.78
CA LEU A 3 19.03 31.25 20.00
C LEU A 3 18.66 31.78 21.39
N ASN A 4 17.72 32.72 21.39
CA ASN A 4 17.19 33.37 22.58
C ASN A 4 16.37 32.35 23.40
N LYS A 5 16.78 32.10 24.65
CA LYS A 5 16.23 31.04 25.53
C LYS A 5 14.82 31.34 26.08
N SER A 6 14.13 32.38 25.61
CA SER A 6 12.81 32.81 26.13
C SER A 6 11.68 32.76 25.09
N SER A 7 11.72 31.79 24.18
CA SER A 7 10.58 31.50 23.31
C SER A 7 9.46 30.84 24.13
N ARG A 8 8.39 31.61 24.43
CA ARG A 8 7.13 31.11 25.04
C ARG A 8 6.58 29.86 24.33
N ASN A 9 6.89 29.69 23.06
CA ASN A 9 6.44 28.54 22.26
C ASN A 9 7.14 27.24 22.67
N LEU A 10 8.41 27.30 23.11
CA LEU A 10 9.13 26.12 23.59
C LEU A 10 8.62 25.68 24.96
N THR A 11 8.33 26.63 25.85
CA THR A 11 7.72 26.35 27.16
C THR A 11 6.32 25.77 26.99
N GLY A 12 5.52 26.29 26.05
CA GLY A 12 4.22 25.71 25.70
C GLY A 12 4.31 24.27 25.19
N ALA A 13 5.26 23.98 24.30
CA ALA A 13 5.48 22.62 23.79
C ALA A 13 5.97 21.64 24.87
N ILE A 14 6.83 22.09 25.78
CA ILE A 14 7.31 21.28 26.91
C ILE A 14 6.17 20.96 27.88
N ASN A 15 5.33 21.94 28.21
CA ASN A 15 4.18 21.74 29.11
C ASN A 15 3.16 20.76 28.52
N VAL A 16 2.80 20.89 27.23
CA VAL A 16 1.91 19.93 26.55
C VAL A 16 2.50 18.52 26.51
N THR A 17 3.83 18.41 26.38
CA THR A 17 4.52 17.12 26.38
C THR A 17 4.56 16.51 27.79
N GLN A 18 4.73 17.31 28.84
CA GLN A 18 4.65 16.86 30.22
C GLN A 18 3.24 16.41 30.60
N ASP A 19 2.22 17.18 30.22
CA ASP A 19 0.80 16.82 30.45
C ASP A 19 0.46 15.48 29.77
N TYR A 20 1.00 15.24 28.57
CA TYR A 20 0.80 13.98 27.85
C TYR A 20 1.54 12.79 28.49
N ILE A 21 2.71 13.03 29.08
CA ILE A 21 3.49 12.00 29.79
C ILE A 21 2.83 11.66 31.13
N GLU A 22 2.36 12.66 31.90
CA GLU A 22 1.64 12.45 33.16
C GLU A 22 0.27 11.77 32.95
N TYR A 23 -0.44 12.11 31.87
CA TYR A 23 -1.67 11.40 31.47
C TYR A 23 -1.41 9.92 31.18
N LYS A 24 -0.27 9.59 30.57
CA LYS A 24 0.09 8.22 30.21
C LYS A 24 0.53 7.39 31.42
N LEU A 25 1.23 8.00 32.37
CA LEU A 25 1.70 7.33 33.60
C LEU A 25 0.58 7.04 34.61
N ASN A 26 -0.53 7.78 34.57
CA ASN A 26 -1.70 7.53 35.43
C ASN A 26 -2.74 6.58 34.80
N SER A 27 -2.45 5.97 33.65
CA SER A 27 -3.39 5.12 32.90
C SER A 27 -3.08 3.61 33.00
N ASP A 28 -2.67 3.13 34.17
CA ASP A 28 -2.30 1.72 34.40
C ASP A 28 -3.49 0.73 34.45
N SER A 29 -4.66 1.04 33.88
CA SER A 29 -5.78 0.08 33.87
C SER A 29 -6.77 0.24 32.72
N LEU A 30 -6.30 0.37 31.47
CA LEU A 30 -7.16 0.12 30.32
C LEU A 30 -6.45 -0.76 29.30
N ILE A 31 -6.60 -2.07 29.50
CA ILE A 31 -6.56 -3.06 28.42
C ILE A 31 -7.40 -2.47 27.27
N ASP A 32 -6.71 -2.18 26.18
CA ASP A 32 -7.18 -1.54 24.97
C ASP A 32 -8.33 -2.33 24.31
N LYS A 33 -9.54 -2.20 24.86
CA LYS A 33 -10.80 -2.62 24.23
C LYS A 33 -11.37 -1.55 23.30
N GLY A 34 -10.74 -0.36 23.24
CA GLY A 34 -11.19 0.76 22.41
C GLY A 34 -10.84 0.60 20.93
N SER A 35 -9.73 -0.08 20.62
CA SER A 35 -9.32 -0.40 19.24
C SER A 35 -10.25 -1.39 18.52
N LEU A 36 -11.04 -2.19 19.26
CA LEU A 36 -12.00 -3.15 18.72
C LEU A 36 -13.31 -2.51 18.21
N SER A 37 -13.59 -1.23 18.52
CA SER A 37 -14.86 -0.59 18.16
C SER A 37 -14.95 -0.08 16.71
N LEU A 38 -13.83 0.03 15.99
CA LEU A 38 -13.79 0.48 14.59
C LEU A 38 -13.96 -0.64 13.56
N ILE A 39 -13.87 -1.91 13.98
CA ILE A 39 -13.83 -3.04 13.06
C ILE A 39 -14.81 -4.12 13.55
N LYS A 40 -16.12 -3.88 13.36
CA LYS A 40 -17.04 -4.99 13.10
C LYS A 40 -17.03 -5.25 11.60
N TYR A 41 -15.92 -5.80 11.12
CA TYR A 41 -15.85 -6.38 9.80
C TYR A 41 -16.44 -7.78 9.91
N THR A 42 -17.72 -7.94 9.60
CA THR A 42 -18.38 -9.24 9.55
C THR A 42 -17.96 -9.95 8.27
N HIS A 43 -16.74 -10.47 8.24
CA HIS A 43 -16.34 -11.46 7.27
C HIS A 43 -17.11 -12.74 7.61
N LYS A 44 -17.44 -13.61 6.66
CA LYS A 44 -17.78 -15.03 6.99
C LYS A 44 -16.65 -15.71 7.77
N ALA A 45 -15.46 -15.11 7.77
CA ALA A 45 -14.34 -15.42 8.65
C ALA A 45 -14.55 -15.04 10.14
N ASP A 46 -15.72 -14.55 10.56
CA ASP A 46 -16.15 -14.65 11.97
C ASP A 46 -16.15 -16.12 12.45
N ASN A 47 -16.16 -17.08 11.51
CA ASN A 47 -15.90 -18.50 11.75
C ASN A 47 -14.41 -18.90 11.79
N ILE A 48 -13.43 -17.98 11.72
CA ILE A 48 -12.01 -18.33 11.98
C ILE A 48 -11.81 -18.73 13.45
N HIS A 49 -12.68 -18.24 14.34
CA HIS A 49 -12.78 -18.70 15.72
C HIS A 49 -13.73 -19.90 15.88
N ASN A 50 -14.27 -20.45 14.79
CA ASN A 50 -15.07 -21.67 14.85
C ASN A 50 -14.19 -22.84 15.30
N TYR A 51 -14.79 -23.77 16.05
CA TYR A 51 -14.10 -24.91 16.67
C TYR A 51 -13.26 -25.74 15.68
N GLU A 52 -13.64 -25.73 14.40
CA GLU A 52 -12.93 -26.40 13.31
C GLU A 52 -11.45 -25.99 13.17
N TRP A 53 -11.11 -24.70 13.32
CA TRP A 53 -9.71 -24.24 13.21
C TRP A 53 -8.85 -24.69 14.38
N THR A 54 -9.49 -24.93 15.51
CA THR A 54 -8.84 -25.45 16.69
C THR A 54 -8.68 -26.96 16.65
N ASN A 55 -9.02 -27.68 15.59
CA ASN A 55 -8.91 -29.15 15.55
C ASN A 55 -7.63 -29.68 14.89
N PHE A 56 -6.89 -28.85 14.16
CA PHE A 56 -5.67 -29.29 13.48
C PHE A 56 -4.57 -29.66 14.49
N GLN A 57 -3.98 -30.83 14.32
CA GLN A 57 -2.90 -31.33 15.20
C GLN A 57 -1.51 -31.03 14.64
N ASN A 58 -1.38 -30.84 13.32
CA ASN A 58 -0.12 -30.55 12.66
C ASN A 58 -0.34 -29.80 11.33
N ILE A 59 0.75 -29.29 10.76
CA ILE A 59 0.76 -28.52 9.52
C ILE A 59 0.25 -29.32 8.30
N GLY A 60 0.44 -30.65 8.29
CA GLY A 60 -0.05 -31.51 7.21
C GLY A 60 -1.57 -31.59 7.17
N GLN A 61 -2.22 -31.74 8.34
CA GLN A 61 -3.68 -31.71 8.46
C GLN A 61 -4.24 -30.35 8.06
N PHE A 62 -3.61 -29.28 8.52
CA PHE A 62 -4.01 -27.91 8.20
C PHE A 62 -3.89 -27.62 6.69
N GLY A 63 -2.74 -27.91 6.09
CA GLY A 63 -2.51 -27.73 4.65
C GLY A 63 -3.46 -28.59 3.80
N SER A 64 -3.70 -29.84 4.19
CA SER A 64 -4.67 -30.71 3.52
C SER A 64 -6.09 -30.14 3.58
N PHE A 65 -6.50 -29.56 4.71
CA PHE A 65 -7.80 -28.89 4.81
C PHE A 65 -7.89 -27.67 3.90
N ILE A 66 -6.88 -26.79 3.89
CA ILE A 66 -6.88 -25.60 3.02
C ILE A 66 -6.96 -26.01 1.54
N ILE A 67 -6.19 -27.03 1.14
CA ILE A 67 -6.12 -27.48 -0.26
C ILE A 67 -7.39 -28.24 -0.68
N ASN A 68 -7.89 -29.15 0.16
CA ASN A 68 -8.92 -30.12 -0.24
C ASN A 68 -10.34 -29.75 0.18
N SER A 69 -10.53 -28.84 1.15
CA SER A 69 -11.88 -28.53 1.64
C SER A 69 -12.75 -27.77 0.64
N ASN A 70 -12.13 -27.09 -0.35
CA ASN A 70 -12.78 -26.12 -1.24
C ASN A 70 -13.60 -25.05 -0.51
N ARG A 71 -13.41 -24.89 0.82
CA ARG A 71 -14.16 -23.92 1.63
C ARG A 71 -13.66 -22.50 1.43
N PHE A 72 -12.38 -22.35 1.10
CA PHE A 72 -11.72 -21.08 0.80
C PHE A 72 -10.84 -21.28 -0.43
N PRO A 73 -10.85 -20.35 -1.39
CA PRO A 73 -9.88 -20.34 -2.48
C PRO A 73 -8.45 -20.23 -1.93
N ILE A 74 -7.52 -21.05 -2.41
CA ILE A 74 -6.13 -21.11 -1.89
C ILE A 74 -5.42 -19.75 -1.92
N MET A 75 -5.76 -18.89 -2.87
CA MET A 75 -5.20 -17.55 -2.98
C MET A 75 -5.79 -16.60 -1.92
N GLU A 76 -7.03 -16.81 -1.48
CA GLU A 76 -7.58 -16.10 -0.31
C GLU A 76 -6.76 -16.43 0.93
N TYR A 77 -6.40 -17.70 1.08
CA TYR A 77 -5.52 -18.14 2.15
C TYR A 77 -4.15 -17.45 2.08
N ILE A 78 -3.48 -17.53 0.91
CA ILE A 78 -2.12 -16.98 0.71
C ILE A 78 -2.08 -15.46 0.92
N TYR A 79 -3.04 -14.72 0.37
CA TYR A 79 -2.94 -13.24 0.36
C TYR A 79 -3.68 -12.57 1.53
N ASN A 80 -4.72 -13.20 2.07
CA ASN A 80 -5.61 -12.52 3.02
C ASN A 80 -5.63 -13.17 4.40
N LEU A 81 -5.56 -14.49 4.51
CA LEU A 81 -5.82 -15.17 5.78
C LEU A 81 -4.55 -15.62 6.51
N ASP A 82 -3.40 -15.70 5.84
CA ASP A 82 -2.17 -16.24 6.44
C ASP A 82 -1.85 -15.57 7.78
N ASN A 83 -1.76 -14.24 7.84
CA ASN A 83 -1.48 -13.54 9.11
C ASN A 83 -2.58 -13.71 10.17
N ASP A 84 -3.85 -13.78 9.78
CA ASP A 84 -4.93 -13.95 10.76
C ASP A 84 -4.93 -15.36 11.34
N LEU A 85 -4.66 -16.37 10.50
CA LEU A 85 -4.55 -17.76 10.90
C LEU A 85 -3.30 -17.98 11.76
N GLN A 86 -2.19 -17.33 11.42
CA GLN A 86 -0.99 -17.26 12.25
C GLN A 86 -1.22 -16.54 13.58
N ASN A 87 -2.34 -15.86 13.81
CA ASN A 87 -2.68 -15.32 15.13
C ASN A 87 -3.48 -16.29 16.01
N ILE A 88 -3.92 -17.44 15.48
CA ILE A 88 -4.61 -18.46 16.26
C ILE A 88 -3.58 -19.27 17.07
N PRO A 89 -3.66 -19.32 18.42
CA PRO A 89 -2.64 -19.94 19.26
C PRO A 89 -2.27 -21.38 18.89
N ARG A 90 -3.25 -22.17 18.45
CA ARG A 90 -3.03 -23.56 18.02
C ARG A 90 -2.37 -23.67 16.65
N ILE A 91 -2.65 -22.76 15.73
CA ILE A 91 -1.93 -22.71 14.44
C ILE A 91 -0.50 -22.24 14.68
N GLN A 92 -0.32 -21.21 15.51
CA GLN A 92 1.00 -20.75 15.95
C GLN A 92 1.86 -21.86 16.51
N SER A 93 1.29 -22.75 17.35
CA SER A 93 2.08 -23.77 18.03
C SER A 93 2.76 -24.74 17.06
N PHE A 94 2.12 -25.10 15.94
CA PHE A 94 2.74 -25.95 14.90
C PHE A 94 3.40 -25.16 13.77
N MET A 95 3.11 -23.86 13.58
CA MET A 95 3.81 -23.02 12.61
C MET A 95 5.14 -22.49 13.14
N LYS A 96 5.34 -22.35 14.47
CA LYS A 96 6.60 -21.89 15.07
C LYS A 96 7.85 -22.65 14.61
N GLY A 97 7.72 -23.94 14.28
CA GLY A 97 8.82 -24.77 13.74
C GLY A 97 9.05 -24.63 12.23
N HIS A 98 8.18 -23.90 11.53
CA HIS A 98 8.16 -23.73 10.07
C HIS A 98 8.01 -22.26 9.66
N ILE A 99 8.27 -21.31 10.57
CA ILE A 99 8.38 -19.90 10.21
C ILE A 99 9.57 -19.84 9.28
N ASN A 100 9.31 -19.77 7.97
CA ASN A 100 10.30 -19.28 7.04
C ASN A 100 10.68 -17.91 7.59
N GLU A 101 11.93 -17.76 8.04
CA GLU A 101 12.51 -16.44 8.25
C GLU A 101 12.46 -15.77 6.88
N TYR A 102 11.32 -15.14 6.58
CA TYR A 102 11.19 -14.32 5.42
C TYR A 102 12.27 -13.28 5.59
N ASN A 103 13.20 -13.25 4.64
CA ASN A 103 14.28 -12.28 4.65
C ASN A 103 13.63 -10.91 4.39
N GLU A 104 13.02 -10.30 5.42
CA GLU A 104 12.37 -8.98 5.38
C GLU A 104 13.34 -7.89 4.91
N ASN A 105 14.63 -8.23 4.82
CA ASN A 105 15.69 -7.43 4.27
C ASN A 105 15.57 -7.13 2.76
N ILE A 106 14.71 -7.80 1.99
CA ILE A 106 14.64 -7.57 0.53
C ILE A 106 14.27 -6.12 0.19
N TYR A 107 13.49 -5.44 1.04
CA TYR A 107 13.08 -4.04 0.82
C TYR A 107 13.71 -3.03 1.79
N ARG A 108 14.48 -3.49 2.78
CA ARG A 108 15.11 -2.58 3.74
C ARG A 108 16.36 -1.97 3.13
N HIS A 109 16.19 -0.80 2.50
CA HIS A 109 17.32 0.02 2.08
C HIS A 109 18.21 0.31 3.29
N LYS A 110 19.54 0.15 3.17
CA LYS A 110 20.46 0.58 4.24
C LYS A 110 20.30 2.09 4.43
N SER A 111 19.62 2.54 5.48
CA SER A 111 19.50 3.97 5.75
C SER A 111 20.87 4.56 6.03
N GLN A 112 21.09 5.80 5.58
CA GLN A 112 22.16 6.62 6.12
C GLN A 112 21.93 6.76 7.62
N SER A 113 22.98 6.55 8.42
CA SER A 113 22.93 6.65 9.87
C SER A 113 22.42 8.04 10.26
N ILE A 114 21.25 8.10 10.92
CA ILE A 114 20.76 9.36 11.46
C ILE A 114 21.71 9.74 12.59
N SER A 115 22.29 10.95 12.53
CA SER A 115 23.21 11.43 13.56
C SER A 115 22.57 11.28 14.94
N ALA A 116 23.35 10.93 15.95
CA ALA A 116 22.86 10.69 17.31
C ALA A 116 22.13 11.93 17.87
N ILE A 117 20.81 11.95 17.73
CA ILE A 117 19.93 12.93 18.36
C ILE A 117 19.52 12.34 19.71
N ALA A 118 19.71 13.11 20.78
CA ALA A 118 19.43 12.67 22.15
C ALA A 118 17.96 12.27 22.41
N ARG A 119 17.02 12.66 21.52
CA ARG A 119 15.60 12.27 21.54
C ARG A 119 15.08 12.03 20.11
N PRO A 120 14.88 10.77 19.68
CA PRO A 120 14.45 10.45 18.32
C PRO A 120 13.19 11.18 17.86
N LEU A 121 12.22 11.36 18.76
CA LEU A 121 10.96 12.04 18.43
C LEU A 121 11.14 13.50 17.96
N LEU A 122 12.24 14.18 18.30
CA LEU A 122 12.49 15.55 17.81
C LEU A 122 12.70 15.61 16.29
N LEU A 123 12.99 14.49 15.63
CA LEU A 123 13.08 14.41 14.17
C LEU A 123 11.80 14.85 13.47
N ILE A 124 10.62 14.60 14.07
CA ILE A 124 9.32 14.97 13.47
C ILE A 124 9.14 16.48 13.37
N LEU A 125 9.96 17.27 14.08
CA LEU A 125 9.94 18.73 14.02
C LEU A 125 10.80 19.28 12.87
N GLN A 126 11.57 18.42 12.19
CA GLN A 126 12.46 18.80 11.09
C GLN A 126 11.74 18.65 9.76
N GLU A 127 11.80 19.66 8.89
CA GLU A 127 11.21 19.62 7.54
C GLU A 127 11.84 18.51 6.69
N ASP A 128 13.16 18.34 6.79
CA ASP A 128 13.92 17.32 6.07
C ASP A 128 13.45 15.88 6.38
N PHE A 129 12.93 15.65 7.59
CA PHE A 129 12.36 14.35 7.94
C PHE A 129 11.15 14.03 7.06
N TRP A 130 10.19 14.95 6.98
CA TRP A 130 8.98 14.79 6.17
C TRP A 130 9.29 14.75 4.67
N GLY A 131 10.23 15.60 4.21
CA GLY A 131 10.74 15.56 2.84
C GLY A 131 11.38 14.22 2.49
N GLY A 132 12.15 13.64 3.42
CA GLY A 132 12.73 12.30 3.30
C GLY A 132 11.67 11.20 3.18
N LEU A 133 10.64 11.22 4.03
CA LEU A 133 9.53 10.26 3.97
C LEU A 133 8.79 10.32 2.63
N MET A 134 8.48 11.53 2.17
CA MET A 134 7.82 11.74 0.88
C MET A 134 8.68 11.22 -0.29
N LYS A 135 9.99 11.46 -0.26
CA LYS A 135 10.91 10.92 -1.26
C LYS A 135 10.93 9.39 -1.27
N LEU A 136 10.89 8.75 -0.09
CA LEU A 136 10.80 7.29 0.02
C LEU A 136 9.49 6.74 -0.54
N TYR A 137 8.36 7.41 -0.27
CA TYR A 137 7.07 7.05 -0.87
C TYR A 137 7.12 7.05 -2.40
N PHE A 138 7.58 8.15 -2.99
CA PHE A 138 7.67 8.24 -4.46
C PHE A 138 8.68 7.25 -5.03
N LYS A 139 9.80 7.00 -4.36
CA LYS A 139 10.81 6.08 -4.88
C LYS A 139 10.33 4.62 -4.89
N TYR A 140 9.63 4.16 -3.83
CA TYR A 140 9.41 2.73 -3.61
C TYR A 140 7.94 2.28 -3.61
N LEU A 141 6.99 3.14 -3.22
CA LEU A 141 5.56 2.75 -3.18
C LEU A 141 4.79 3.23 -4.41
N HIS A 142 4.97 4.49 -4.81
CA HIS A 142 4.19 5.09 -5.90
C HIS A 142 4.29 4.29 -7.21
N PRO A 143 5.45 3.75 -7.64
CA PRO A 143 5.53 2.90 -8.84
C PRO A 143 4.63 1.66 -8.79
N ALA A 144 4.43 1.07 -7.61
CA ALA A 144 3.57 -0.11 -7.44
C ALA A 144 2.08 0.26 -7.48
N ARG A 145 1.73 1.44 -6.96
CA ARG A 145 0.35 1.92 -6.84
C ARG A 145 0.27 3.41 -7.20
N PRO A 146 0.38 3.76 -8.49
CA PRO A 146 0.38 5.16 -8.90
C PRO A 146 -1.05 5.69 -8.93
N ILE A 147 -1.57 5.99 -7.74
CA ILE A 147 -2.96 6.41 -7.53
C ILE A 147 -3.17 7.92 -7.72
N LEU A 148 -2.07 8.67 -7.83
CA LEU A 148 -2.08 10.11 -8.02
C LEU A 148 -1.20 10.52 -9.20
N ASN A 149 -1.71 11.49 -9.95
CA ASN A 149 -1.07 12.16 -11.05
C ASN A 149 -0.01 13.13 -10.52
N LEU A 150 1.23 13.00 -10.99
CA LEU A 150 2.34 13.84 -10.54
C LEU A 150 2.46 15.16 -11.30
N ALA A 151 1.77 15.30 -12.43
CA ALA A 151 1.81 16.52 -13.22
C ALA A 151 1.15 17.70 -12.49
N ASN A 152 0.13 17.46 -11.66
CA ASN A 152 -0.57 18.49 -10.87
C ASN A 152 -0.44 18.34 -9.35
N PHE A 153 0.31 17.36 -8.85
CA PHE A 153 0.49 17.20 -7.41
C PHE A 153 1.45 18.26 -6.86
N ASP A 154 0.97 19.12 -5.98
CA ASP A 154 1.79 20.08 -5.24
C ASP A 154 1.66 19.81 -3.73
N PRO A 155 2.75 19.42 -3.04
CA PRO A 155 2.73 19.17 -1.60
C PRO A 155 2.19 20.34 -0.76
N LYS A 156 2.30 21.58 -1.24
CA LYS A 156 1.84 22.77 -0.50
C LYS A 156 0.33 22.94 -0.53
N THR A 157 -0.33 22.41 -1.56
CA THR A 157 -1.78 22.54 -1.76
C THR A 157 -2.52 21.22 -1.62
N ALA A 158 -1.78 20.10 -1.58
CA ALA A 158 -2.33 18.78 -1.31
C ALA A 158 -3.07 18.74 0.03
N SER A 159 -4.15 17.96 0.08
CA SER A 159 -4.91 17.82 1.33
C SER A 159 -4.04 17.20 2.43
N GLU A 160 -4.22 17.65 3.67
CA GLU A 160 -3.55 17.11 4.87
C GLU A 160 -3.67 15.58 4.94
N HIS A 161 -4.84 15.03 4.59
CA HIS A 161 -5.12 13.60 4.59
C HIS A 161 -4.21 12.80 3.63
N LEU A 162 -4.02 13.32 2.42
CA LEU A 162 -3.18 12.70 1.40
C LEU A 162 -1.70 12.78 1.77
N LEU A 163 -1.24 13.93 2.26
CA LEU A 163 0.14 14.10 2.74
C LEU A 163 0.42 13.16 3.93
N SER A 164 -0.50 13.07 4.88
CA SER A 164 -0.38 12.17 6.02
C SER A 164 -0.23 10.71 5.58
N ALA A 165 -0.98 10.28 4.56
CA ALA A 165 -0.86 8.93 4.00
C ALA A 165 0.50 8.71 3.32
N ILE A 166 0.96 9.67 2.51
CA ILE A 166 2.28 9.65 1.86
C ILE A 166 3.40 9.54 2.89
N TYR A 167 3.36 10.34 3.96
CA TYR A 167 4.37 10.30 5.01
C TYR A 167 4.37 8.97 5.78
N PHE A 168 3.19 8.46 6.13
CA PHE A 168 3.09 7.15 6.79
C PHE A 168 3.64 6.04 5.90
N ALA A 169 3.25 6.00 4.63
CA ALA A 169 3.77 5.03 3.68
C ALA A 169 5.30 5.13 3.53
N GLY A 170 5.84 6.35 3.42
CA GLY A 170 7.29 6.58 3.44
C GLY A 170 7.96 6.02 4.71
N SER A 171 7.31 6.16 5.87
CA SER A 171 7.85 5.66 7.15
C SER A 171 7.87 4.14 7.24
N VAL A 172 6.93 3.45 6.59
CA VAL A 172 6.92 1.98 6.49
C VAL A 172 8.13 1.46 5.70
N ILE A 173 8.60 2.22 4.70
CA ILE A 173 9.78 1.85 3.89
C ILE A 173 11.09 2.23 4.58
N GLN A 174 11.06 3.26 5.43
CA GLN A 174 12.25 3.72 6.12
C GLN A 174 12.75 2.65 7.10
N SER A 175 13.91 2.06 6.82
CA SER A 175 14.58 1.18 7.77
C SER A 175 15.06 1.96 9.00
N ASN A 176 15.15 1.29 10.15
CA ASN A 176 15.83 1.79 11.36
C ASN A 176 15.17 3.02 12.02
N LEU A 177 13.86 3.22 11.84
CA LEU A 177 13.12 4.14 12.70
C LEU A 177 13.14 3.64 14.15
N SER A 178 13.30 4.56 15.11
CA SER A 178 13.15 4.20 16.52
C SER A 178 11.71 3.79 16.79
N ASN A 179 11.52 2.90 17.78
CA ASN A 179 10.17 2.55 18.26
C ASN A 179 9.35 3.80 18.65
N GLU A 180 10.06 4.82 19.16
CA GLU A 180 9.65 6.23 19.31
C GLU A 180 8.76 6.73 18.17
N ILE A 181 9.41 6.83 17.01
CA ILE A 181 8.88 7.41 15.78
C ILE A 181 7.89 6.45 15.12
N THR A 182 8.17 5.16 15.12
CA THR A 182 7.26 4.14 14.57
C THR A 182 5.90 4.19 15.27
N SER A 183 5.88 4.28 16.61
CA SER A 183 4.64 4.42 17.38
C SER A 183 3.92 5.73 17.07
N TYR A 184 4.66 6.85 16.97
CA TYR A 184 4.11 8.14 16.57
C TYR A 184 3.45 8.08 15.19
N MET A 185 4.14 7.56 14.17
CA MET A 185 3.64 7.48 12.79
C MET A 185 2.42 6.58 12.69
N HIS A 186 2.40 5.47 13.42
CA HIS A 186 1.22 4.61 13.52
C HIS A 186 0.02 5.35 14.11
N ASN A 187 0.19 6.02 15.26
CA ASN A 187 -0.89 6.79 15.89
C ASN A 187 -1.38 7.95 15.02
N TYR A 188 -0.45 8.62 14.34
CA TYR A 188 -0.76 9.68 13.38
C TYR A 188 -1.60 9.16 12.21
N ALA A 189 -1.25 7.99 11.65
CA ALA A 189 -2.02 7.33 10.61
C ALA A 189 -3.44 6.95 11.07
N ILE A 190 -3.57 6.30 12.24
CA ILE A 190 -4.89 5.93 12.80
C ILE A 190 -5.77 7.16 13.01
N PHE A 191 -5.22 8.24 13.55
CA PHE A 191 -5.95 9.48 13.76
C PHE A 191 -6.41 10.11 12.44
N SER A 192 -5.54 10.14 11.43
CA SER A 192 -5.86 10.64 10.09
C SER A 192 -6.97 9.80 9.43
N ILE A 193 -6.88 8.47 9.50
CA ILE A 193 -7.91 7.55 8.98
C ILE A 193 -9.26 7.85 9.62
N LYS A 194 -9.33 7.95 10.95
CA LYS A 194 -10.58 8.27 11.66
C LYS A 194 -11.22 9.55 11.14
N LYS A 195 -10.44 10.58 10.83
CA LYS A 195 -10.96 11.82 10.22
C LYS A 195 -11.44 11.61 8.79
N ILE A 196 -10.71 10.84 7.99
CA ILE A 196 -11.03 10.56 6.59
C ILE A 196 -12.34 9.78 6.47
N LEU A 197 -12.65 8.86 7.39
CA LEU A 197 -13.88 8.05 7.35
C LEU A 197 -15.18 8.88 7.31
N PHE A 198 -15.15 10.13 7.76
CA PHE A 198 -16.29 11.04 7.75
C PHE A 198 -16.29 12.02 6.56
N LYS A 199 -15.34 11.91 5.62
CA LYS A 199 -15.20 12.81 4.47
C LYS A 199 -15.10 12.01 3.17
N ILE A 200 -16.03 12.27 2.24
CA ILE A 200 -16.07 11.59 0.94
C ILE A 200 -15.60 12.58 -0.14
N ASN A 201 -14.35 12.44 -0.57
CA ASN A 201 -13.78 13.13 -1.73
C ASN A 201 -12.65 12.26 -2.33
N LEU A 202 -12.18 12.62 -3.54
CA LEU A 202 -11.18 11.84 -4.26
C LEU A 202 -9.86 11.73 -3.48
N SER A 203 -9.37 12.83 -2.91
CA SER A 203 -8.12 12.85 -2.13
C SER A 203 -8.19 11.94 -0.90
N CYS A 204 -9.34 11.91 -0.23
CA CYS A 204 -9.63 11.00 0.87
C CYS A 204 -9.61 9.53 0.43
N ALA A 205 -10.19 9.19 -0.73
CA ALA A 205 -10.12 7.84 -1.28
C ALA A 205 -8.68 7.44 -1.61
N GLN A 206 -7.91 8.33 -2.27
CA GLN A 206 -6.49 8.11 -2.58
C GLN A 206 -5.68 7.88 -1.29
N ALA A 207 -5.90 8.69 -0.25
CA ALA A 207 -5.24 8.54 1.04
C ALA A 207 -5.55 7.19 1.72
N ILE A 208 -6.81 6.75 1.74
CA ILE A 208 -7.20 5.46 2.33
C ILE A 208 -6.55 4.29 1.58
N GLU A 209 -6.44 4.36 0.27
CA GLU A 209 -5.76 3.30 -0.48
C GLU A 209 -4.25 3.27 -0.21
N ILE A 210 -3.60 4.44 -0.12
CA ILE A 210 -2.19 4.50 0.31
C ILE A 210 -2.00 3.89 1.70
N TYR A 211 -2.89 4.20 2.66
CA TYR A 211 -2.87 3.56 3.97
C TYR A 211 -3.06 2.05 3.88
N SER A 212 -4.04 1.59 3.09
CA SER A 212 -4.29 0.16 2.92
C SER A 212 -3.03 -0.57 2.47
N TYR A 213 -2.37 -0.06 1.43
CA TYR A 213 -1.15 -0.67 0.91
C TYR A 213 0.03 -0.56 1.88
N ALA A 214 0.19 0.58 2.57
CA ALA A 214 1.23 0.74 3.59
C ALA A 214 1.05 -0.22 4.78
N PHE A 215 -0.17 -0.43 5.27
CA PHE A 215 -0.44 -1.40 6.32
C PHE A 215 -0.25 -2.84 5.85
N TYR A 216 -0.54 -3.14 4.58
CA TYR A 216 -0.22 -4.44 4.00
C TYR A 216 1.28 -4.72 4.07
N LEU A 217 2.10 -3.76 3.62
CA LEU A 217 3.57 -3.89 3.64
C LEU A 217 4.15 -3.98 5.05
N ASN A 218 3.52 -3.31 6.03
CA ASN A 218 3.92 -3.38 7.43
C ASN A 218 3.33 -4.61 8.17
N GLY A 219 2.74 -5.58 7.46
CA GLY A 219 2.19 -6.81 8.03
C GLY A 219 0.85 -6.67 8.77
N ASN A 220 0.29 -5.46 8.88
CA ASN A 220 -1.01 -5.24 9.51
C ASN A 220 -2.16 -5.45 8.51
N HIS A 221 -2.37 -6.69 8.11
CA HIS A 221 -3.35 -7.06 7.09
C HIS A 221 -4.80 -6.75 7.50
N SER A 222 -5.15 -6.86 8.79
CA SER A 222 -6.49 -6.51 9.28
C SER A 222 -6.84 -5.04 9.00
N LEU A 223 -5.96 -4.12 9.39
CA LEU A 223 -6.18 -2.71 9.15
C LEU A 223 -6.08 -2.35 7.67
N SER A 224 -5.19 -3.02 6.92
CA SER A 224 -5.11 -2.90 5.47
C SER A 224 -6.46 -3.21 4.80
N ARG A 225 -7.10 -4.35 5.12
CA ARG A 225 -8.41 -4.74 4.59
C ARG A 225 -9.52 -3.78 5.02
N ALA A 226 -9.50 -3.33 6.27
CA ALA A 226 -10.46 -2.33 6.76
C ALA A 226 -10.37 -1.04 5.94
N CYS A 227 -9.16 -0.52 5.71
CA CYS A 227 -8.93 0.63 4.84
C CYS A 227 -9.44 0.35 3.42
N LEU A 228 -9.10 -0.80 2.85
CA LEU A 228 -9.44 -1.16 1.48
C LEU A 228 -10.97 -1.25 1.25
N SER A 229 -11.70 -1.76 2.24
CA SER A 229 -13.17 -1.79 2.22
C SER A 229 -13.77 -0.39 2.23
N HIS A 230 -13.23 0.50 3.08
CA HIS A 230 -13.64 1.89 3.11
C HIS A 230 -13.30 2.61 1.80
N PHE A 231 -12.14 2.34 1.20
CA PHE A 231 -11.78 2.82 -0.13
C PHE A 231 -12.81 2.42 -1.18
N GLY A 232 -13.21 1.14 -1.25
CA GLY A 232 -14.24 0.68 -2.17
C GLY A 232 -15.58 1.40 -1.97
N ARG A 233 -16.03 1.55 -0.72
CA ARG A 233 -17.27 2.28 -0.39
C ARG A 233 -17.19 3.76 -0.78
N MET A 234 -16.07 4.42 -0.54
CA MET A 234 -15.84 5.81 -0.94
C MET A 234 -15.86 5.96 -2.46
N CYS A 235 -15.18 5.08 -3.19
CA CYS A 235 -15.15 5.12 -4.65
C CYS A 235 -16.53 4.91 -5.27
N HIS A 236 -17.33 4.00 -4.69
CA HIS A 236 -18.71 3.81 -5.08
C HIS A 236 -19.55 5.08 -4.83
N ALA A 237 -19.46 5.67 -3.63
CA ALA A 237 -20.17 6.91 -3.30
C ALA A 237 -19.78 8.09 -4.19
N LEU A 238 -18.52 8.16 -4.62
CA LEU A 238 -17.99 9.16 -5.54
C LEU A 238 -18.40 8.92 -7.02
N GLY A 239 -18.99 7.77 -7.32
CA GLY A 239 -19.31 7.34 -8.68
C GLY A 239 -18.08 7.32 -9.57
N ILE A 240 -16.95 6.80 -9.08
CA ILE A 240 -15.66 6.80 -9.79
C ILE A 240 -15.72 6.10 -11.15
N ASN A 241 -16.63 5.14 -11.30
CA ASN A 241 -16.91 4.43 -12.55
C ASN A 241 -17.72 5.24 -13.58
N ILE A 242 -18.27 6.40 -13.20
CA ILE A 242 -19.07 7.23 -14.10
C ILE A 242 -18.13 8.16 -14.85
N ASP A 243 -18.09 8.01 -16.18
CA ASP A 243 -17.41 8.95 -17.07
C ASP A 243 -18.14 10.30 -17.07
N ARG A 244 -17.42 11.37 -16.72
CA ARG A 244 -17.96 12.72 -16.61
C ARG A 244 -17.16 13.65 -17.50
N LYS A 245 -17.70 13.92 -18.70
CA LYS A 245 -17.08 14.79 -19.72
C LYS A 245 -16.72 16.21 -19.27
N ASN A 246 -17.28 16.68 -18.15
CA ASN A 246 -17.07 18.04 -17.64
C ASN A 246 -15.96 18.13 -16.58
N ILE A 247 -15.23 17.04 -16.32
CA ILE A 247 -14.10 17.03 -15.36
C ILE A 247 -12.79 17.40 -16.09
N PRO A 248 -11.89 18.20 -15.48
CA PRO A 248 -10.57 18.45 -16.04
C PRO A 248 -9.82 17.15 -16.37
N ILE A 249 -9.07 17.12 -17.49
CA ILE A 249 -8.40 15.90 -17.99
C ILE A 249 -7.52 15.23 -16.93
N LEU A 250 -6.80 16.01 -16.11
CA LEU A 250 -5.93 15.46 -15.06
C LEU A 250 -6.72 14.84 -13.91
N ASP A 251 -7.88 15.41 -13.58
CA ASP A 251 -8.77 14.86 -12.57
C ASP A 251 -9.47 13.60 -13.08
N GLN A 252 -9.81 13.56 -14.37
CA GLN A 252 -10.31 12.36 -15.04
C GLN A 252 -9.27 11.23 -14.98
N SER A 253 -8.00 11.52 -15.29
CA SER A 253 -6.91 10.55 -15.15
C SER A 253 -6.77 10.01 -13.71
N ASN A 254 -6.83 10.88 -12.69
CA ASN A 254 -6.84 10.42 -11.29
C ASN A 254 -8.03 9.50 -10.98
N ARG A 255 -9.23 9.81 -11.49
CA ARG A 255 -10.41 8.95 -11.33
C ARG A 255 -10.21 7.61 -12.01
N GLU A 256 -9.63 7.58 -13.20
CA GLU A 256 -9.36 6.33 -13.93
C GLU A 256 -8.32 5.48 -13.19
N HIS A 257 -7.25 6.06 -12.65
CA HIS A 257 -6.28 5.33 -11.80
C HIS A 257 -6.95 4.70 -10.59
N VAL A 258 -7.75 5.48 -9.87
CA VAL A 258 -8.52 5.00 -8.70
C VAL A 258 -9.51 3.91 -9.12
N TYR A 259 -10.22 4.09 -10.24
CA TYR A 259 -11.17 3.11 -10.74
C TYR A 259 -10.50 1.78 -11.06
N ASN A 260 -9.32 1.83 -11.69
CA ASN A 260 -8.56 0.65 -12.06
C ASN A 260 -8.14 -0.15 -10.82
N ILE A 261 -7.72 0.54 -9.75
CA ILE A 261 -7.41 -0.10 -8.47
C ILE A 261 -8.66 -0.72 -7.84
N VAL A 262 -9.81 -0.03 -7.91
CA VAL A 262 -11.09 -0.61 -7.45
C VAL A 262 -11.44 -1.88 -8.23
N LYS A 263 -11.23 -1.94 -9.55
CA LYS A 263 -11.45 -3.16 -10.34
C LYS A 263 -10.57 -4.31 -9.85
N LEU A 264 -9.29 -4.06 -9.57
CA LEU A 264 -8.38 -5.08 -9.00
C LEU A 264 -8.89 -5.55 -7.64
N TYR A 265 -9.23 -4.62 -6.76
CA TYR A 265 -9.72 -4.91 -5.42
C TYR A 265 -11.02 -5.73 -5.45
N CYS A 266 -12.04 -5.28 -6.18
CA CYS A 266 -13.30 -5.99 -6.29
C CYS A 266 -13.11 -7.39 -6.89
N ASN A 267 -12.13 -7.57 -7.79
CA ASN A 267 -11.80 -8.89 -8.31
C ASN A 267 -11.07 -9.78 -7.30
N LEU A 268 -10.27 -9.22 -6.40
CA LEU A 268 -9.67 -9.92 -5.27
C LEU A 268 -10.71 -10.26 -4.19
N ILE A 269 -11.66 -9.38 -3.91
CA ILE A 269 -12.64 -9.51 -2.80
C ILE A 269 -13.93 -10.22 -3.18
N LYS A 270 -14.13 -10.54 -4.46
CA LYS A 270 -15.20 -11.46 -4.93
C LYS A 270 -15.21 -12.86 -4.31
N LEU A 271 -14.33 -13.10 -3.35
CA LEU A 271 -14.36 -14.19 -2.39
C LEU A 271 -15.51 -14.04 -1.37
N GLU A 272 -16.08 -12.85 -1.21
CA GLU A 272 -17.35 -12.62 -0.50
C GLU A 272 -18.46 -12.09 -1.42
N ALA A 273 -19.71 -12.36 -1.02
CA ALA A 273 -20.90 -11.91 -1.73
C ALA A 273 -20.93 -10.38 -1.79
N ILE A 274 -20.50 -9.81 -2.91
CA ILE A 274 -20.63 -8.37 -3.17
C ILE A 274 -22.08 -7.95 -2.92
N PRO A 275 -22.34 -6.84 -2.20
CA PRO A 275 -23.66 -6.25 -2.13
C PRO A 275 -24.25 -6.10 -3.53
N ARG A 276 -25.38 -6.77 -3.79
CA ARG A 276 -26.05 -6.83 -5.10
C ARG A 276 -26.12 -5.43 -5.72
N GLY A 277 -25.56 -5.26 -6.93
CA GLY A 277 -25.67 -4.01 -7.70
C GLY A 277 -24.39 -3.54 -8.39
N LEU A 278 -23.21 -3.96 -7.92
CA LEU A 278 -21.96 -3.82 -8.69
C LEU A 278 -21.93 -4.89 -9.78
N VAL A 279 -22.70 -4.64 -10.84
CA VAL A 279 -22.58 -5.35 -12.12
C VAL A 279 -21.17 -5.08 -12.63
N SER A 280 -20.21 -5.91 -12.26
CA SER A 280 -19.02 -6.03 -13.07
C SER A 280 -19.48 -6.79 -14.31
N GLN A 281 -19.62 -6.07 -15.43
CA GLN A 281 -19.23 -6.71 -16.68
C GLN A 281 -17.82 -7.26 -16.48
N ASP A 282 -17.47 -8.35 -17.17
CA ASP A 282 -16.10 -8.90 -17.24
C ASP A 282 -15.17 -7.90 -17.97
N ASP A 283 -15.23 -6.62 -17.61
CA ASP A 283 -14.43 -5.56 -18.15
C ASP A 283 -13.01 -5.87 -17.77
N GLU A 284 -12.25 -6.19 -18.80
CA GLU A 284 -10.84 -6.47 -18.68
C GLU A 284 -10.15 -5.27 -18.03
N PHE A 285 -9.15 -5.57 -17.18
CA PHE A 285 -8.33 -4.55 -16.55
C PHE A 285 -7.67 -3.69 -17.63
N ASP A 286 -7.82 -2.37 -17.52
CA ASP A 286 -7.29 -1.46 -18.52
C ASP A 286 -5.84 -1.08 -18.15
N LEU A 287 -4.88 -1.65 -18.87
CA LEU A 287 -3.47 -1.37 -18.69
C LEU A 287 -3.06 -0.02 -19.28
N ASP A 288 -3.89 0.59 -20.13
CA ASP A 288 -3.55 1.78 -20.90
C ASP A 288 -3.81 3.07 -20.12
N VAL A 289 -4.51 2.98 -18.99
CA VAL A 289 -4.69 4.09 -18.03
C VAL A 289 -3.34 4.63 -17.49
N TYR A 290 -2.29 3.80 -17.50
CA TYR A 290 -0.96 4.21 -17.04
C TYR A 290 -0.14 4.81 -18.19
N GLU A 291 -0.27 6.13 -18.36
CA GLU A 291 0.52 6.90 -19.31
C GLU A 291 1.62 7.73 -18.63
N PRO A 292 2.86 7.74 -19.16
CA PRO A 292 3.99 8.46 -18.55
C PRO A 292 3.73 9.94 -18.29
N LYS A 293 2.96 10.61 -19.14
CA LYS A 293 2.65 12.05 -19.01
C LYS A 293 1.92 12.38 -17.68
N HIS A 294 1.17 11.44 -17.12
CA HIS A 294 0.45 11.61 -15.86
C HIS A 294 1.32 11.33 -14.64
N HIS A 295 2.47 10.69 -14.83
CA HIS A 295 3.40 10.36 -13.76
C HIS A 295 4.74 11.09 -13.90
N TYR A 296 4.80 12.09 -14.79
CA TYR A 296 5.91 13.01 -14.90
C TYR A 296 5.90 13.98 -13.70
N PRO A 297 6.91 13.97 -12.82
CA PRO A 297 6.98 14.87 -11.68
C PRO A 297 7.02 16.34 -12.10
N ASN A 298 6.15 17.16 -11.54
CA ASN A 298 6.23 18.60 -11.73
C ASN A 298 7.36 19.24 -10.88
N SER A 299 7.63 20.52 -11.13
CA SER A 299 8.68 21.28 -10.47
C SER A 299 8.45 21.52 -8.97
N CYS A 300 7.21 21.42 -8.48
CA CYS A 300 6.89 21.57 -7.06
C CYS A 300 7.42 20.40 -6.21
N LEU A 301 7.52 19.21 -6.81
CA LEU A 301 7.94 17.98 -6.14
C LEU A 301 9.45 17.89 -5.89
N LYS A 302 10.28 18.52 -6.73
CA LYS A 302 11.76 18.50 -6.66
C LYS A 302 12.36 17.10 -6.37
N LEU A 303 11.74 16.04 -6.89
CA LEU A 303 12.14 14.66 -6.61
C LEU A 303 13.47 14.29 -7.28
N PHE A 304 13.72 14.89 -8.43
CA PHE A 304 14.82 14.57 -9.33
C PHE A 304 15.61 15.81 -9.71
N ASN A 305 16.88 15.60 -10.05
CA ASN A 305 17.80 16.68 -10.37
C ASN A 305 17.75 17.06 -11.87
N SER A 306 17.16 16.19 -12.70
CA SER A 306 17.03 16.43 -14.14
C SER A 306 15.67 16.00 -14.70
N ASP A 307 15.31 16.61 -15.84
CA ASP A 307 14.14 16.21 -16.62
C ASP A 307 14.25 14.76 -17.14
N PHE A 308 15.48 14.29 -17.35
CA PHE A 308 15.72 12.92 -17.78
C PHE A 308 15.43 11.91 -16.67
N GLU A 309 15.87 12.16 -15.43
CA GLU A 309 15.52 11.33 -14.27
C GLU A 309 13.99 11.28 -14.07
N SER A 310 13.33 12.43 -14.24
CA SER A 310 11.87 12.54 -14.19
C SER A 310 11.19 11.70 -15.29
N THR A 311 11.78 11.69 -16.50
CA THR A 311 11.33 10.85 -17.62
C THR A 311 11.49 9.37 -17.31
N ILE A 312 12.67 8.93 -16.85
CA ILE A 312 12.91 7.53 -16.46
C ILE A 312 11.91 7.09 -15.41
N TYR A 313 11.74 7.90 -14.36
CA TYR A 313 10.80 7.61 -13.29
C TYR A 313 9.38 7.43 -13.82
N SER A 314 8.90 8.35 -14.65
CA SER A 314 7.54 8.29 -15.19
C SER A 314 7.31 7.03 -16.04
N VAL A 315 8.28 6.65 -16.88
CA VAL A 315 8.21 5.43 -17.69
C VAL A 315 8.24 4.19 -16.80
N PHE A 316 9.19 4.13 -15.85
CA PHE A 316 9.31 3.02 -14.92
C PHE A 316 8.03 2.82 -14.10
N CYS A 317 7.49 3.90 -13.54
CA CYS A 317 6.24 3.89 -12.77
C CYS A 317 5.09 3.27 -13.56
N CYS A 318 4.91 3.67 -14.83
CA CYS A 318 3.86 3.13 -15.69
C CYS A 318 4.08 1.64 -15.97
N GLN A 319 5.29 1.26 -16.38
CA GLN A 319 5.58 -0.12 -16.76
C GLN A 319 5.50 -1.07 -15.56
N PHE A 320 6.00 -0.63 -14.40
CA PHE A 320 5.92 -1.39 -13.16
C PHE A 320 4.47 -1.57 -12.71
N ALA A 321 3.65 -0.51 -12.76
CA ALA A 321 2.23 -0.59 -12.43
C ALA A 321 1.47 -1.54 -13.37
N LYS A 322 1.74 -1.48 -14.69
CA LYS A 322 1.14 -2.39 -15.68
C LYS A 322 1.46 -3.86 -15.33
N ILE A 323 2.72 -4.19 -15.09
CA ILE A 323 3.14 -5.56 -14.72
C ILE A 323 2.53 -5.98 -13.39
N SER A 324 2.68 -5.16 -12.34
CA SER A 324 2.16 -5.47 -11.01
C SER A 324 0.66 -5.76 -11.02
N ASN A 325 -0.11 -4.90 -11.69
CA ASN A 325 -1.56 -5.04 -11.77
C ASN A 325 -1.98 -6.20 -12.67
N PHE A 326 -1.23 -6.47 -13.73
CA PHE A 326 -1.47 -7.63 -14.58
C PHE A 326 -1.27 -8.95 -13.81
N SER A 327 -0.23 -9.05 -12.98
CA SER A 327 0.00 -10.19 -12.09
C SER A 327 -1.15 -10.38 -11.11
N VAL A 328 -1.64 -9.29 -10.49
CA VAL A 328 -2.82 -9.33 -9.62
C VAL A 328 -4.06 -9.80 -10.38
N ALA A 329 -4.28 -9.30 -11.60
CA ALA A 329 -5.43 -9.69 -12.43
C ALA A 329 -5.39 -11.17 -12.80
N ILE A 330 -4.22 -11.71 -13.17
CA ILE A 330 -4.00 -13.14 -13.42
C ILE A 330 -4.35 -13.96 -12.18
N ASN A 331 -3.79 -13.59 -11.03
CA ASN A 331 -4.03 -14.27 -9.76
C ASN A 331 -5.53 -14.32 -9.44
N SER A 332 -6.25 -13.20 -9.64
CA SER A 332 -7.70 -13.15 -9.42
C SER A 332 -8.49 -14.07 -10.38
N LYS A 333 -8.01 -14.30 -11.61
CA LYS A 333 -8.64 -15.23 -12.57
C LYS A 333 -8.43 -16.67 -12.12
N PHE A 334 -7.23 -17.03 -11.66
CA PHE A 334 -6.95 -18.36 -11.14
C PHE A 334 -7.77 -18.70 -9.89
N CYS A 335 -8.13 -17.71 -9.07
CA CYS A 335 -9.03 -17.91 -7.93
C CYS A 335 -10.44 -18.40 -8.34
N LYS A 336 -10.89 -18.08 -9.56
CA LYS A 336 -12.25 -18.32 -10.03
C LYS A 336 -12.37 -19.54 -10.96
N TYR A 337 -11.25 -20.01 -11.52
CA TYR A 337 -11.25 -21.06 -12.52
C TYR A 337 -11.13 -22.44 -11.88
N GLU A 338 -11.93 -23.38 -12.36
CA GLU A 338 -11.69 -24.79 -12.12
C GLU A 338 -10.36 -25.22 -12.75
N SER A 339 -9.68 -26.21 -12.15
CA SER A 339 -8.35 -26.68 -12.58
C SER A 339 -8.24 -26.93 -14.10
N LYS A 340 -9.25 -27.58 -14.71
CA LYS A 340 -9.27 -27.84 -16.17
C LYS A 340 -9.33 -26.57 -17.02
N THR A 341 -9.94 -25.50 -16.50
CA THR A 341 -9.98 -24.19 -17.18
C THR A 341 -8.65 -23.45 -17.02
N ILE A 342 -7.99 -23.61 -15.88
CA ILE A 342 -6.64 -23.09 -15.63
C ILE A 342 -5.67 -23.67 -16.64
N GLU A 343 -5.63 -25.00 -16.78
CA GLU A 343 -4.75 -25.71 -17.74
C GLU A 343 -4.93 -25.20 -19.17
N LYS A 344 -6.18 -24.97 -19.61
CA LYS A 344 -6.46 -24.45 -20.95
C LYS A 344 -6.03 -22.99 -21.15
N LYS A 345 -6.03 -22.18 -20.09
CA LYS A 345 -5.76 -20.74 -20.17
C LYS A 345 -4.33 -20.36 -19.81
N ILE A 346 -3.58 -21.22 -19.12
CA ILE A 346 -2.25 -20.90 -18.58
C ILE A 346 -1.27 -20.51 -19.69
N GLU A 347 -1.27 -21.19 -20.83
CA GLU A 347 -0.40 -20.84 -21.97
C GLU A 347 -0.72 -19.46 -22.54
N ALA A 348 -2.01 -19.15 -22.69
CA ALA A 348 -2.45 -17.85 -23.20
C ALA A 348 -2.09 -16.72 -22.22
N LEU A 349 -2.24 -16.95 -20.91
CA LEU A 349 -1.84 -16.01 -19.87
C LEU A 349 -0.32 -15.83 -19.85
N ASN A 350 0.46 -16.90 -19.89
CA ASN A 350 1.93 -16.85 -19.94
C ASN A 350 2.44 -16.07 -21.16
N ARG A 351 1.86 -16.31 -22.35
CA ARG A 351 2.18 -15.52 -23.55
C ARG A 351 1.88 -14.03 -23.34
N LYS A 352 0.76 -13.69 -22.71
CA LYS A 352 0.40 -12.30 -22.41
C LYS A 352 1.35 -11.68 -21.37
N THR A 353 1.75 -12.41 -20.33
CA THR A 353 2.73 -11.97 -19.33
C THR A 353 4.08 -11.67 -19.97
N ILE A 354 4.62 -12.61 -20.75
CA ILE A 354 5.89 -12.44 -21.46
C ILE A 354 5.85 -11.22 -22.37
N LYS A 355 4.74 -11.01 -23.08
CA LYS A 355 4.56 -9.84 -23.94
C LYS A 355 4.61 -8.54 -23.12
N VAL A 356 3.80 -8.42 -22.07
CA VAL A 356 3.75 -7.23 -21.22
C VAL A 356 5.13 -6.94 -20.61
N TYR A 357 5.83 -7.97 -20.14
CA TYR A 357 7.19 -7.83 -19.62
C TYR A 357 8.20 -7.36 -20.68
N ASN A 358 8.18 -7.96 -21.87
CA ASN A 358 9.08 -7.56 -22.96
C ASN A 358 8.81 -6.13 -23.43
N ASP A 359 7.54 -5.72 -23.54
CA ASP A 359 7.16 -4.35 -23.90
C ASP A 359 7.71 -3.35 -22.86
N ALA A 360 7.56 -3.66 -21.57
CA ALA A 360 8.11 -2.87 -20.47
C ALA A 360 9.64 -2.80 -20.48
N LYS A 361 10.30 -3.94 -20.70
CA LYS A 361 11.75 -4.05 -20.80
C LYS A 361 12.29 -3.21 -21.96
N LEU A 362 11.70 -3.35 -23.15
CA LEU A 362 12.09 -2.58 -24.34
C LEU A 362 11.91 -1.09 -24.14
N ALA A 363 10.82 -0.66 -23.49
CA ALA A 363 10.59 0.74 -23.16
C ALA A 363 11.73 1.31 -22.30
N LEU A 364 12.18 0.60 -21.26
CA LEU A 364 13.31 1.02 -20.42
C LEU A 364 14.66 0.93 -21.14
N GLU A 365 14.93 -0.15 -21.87
CA GLU A 365 16.18 -0.30 -22.63
C GLU A 365 16.34 0.80 -23.70
N SER A 366 15.24 1.26 -24.30
CA SER A 366 15.26 2.39 -25.22
C SER A 366 15.77 3.69 -24.58
N LEU A 367 15.59 3.86 -23.26
CA LEU A 367 16.10 5.02 -22.51
C LEU A 367 17.62 4.93 -22.28
N ILE A 368 18.18 3.72 -22.15
CA ILE A 368 19.63 3.51 -22.01
C ILE A 368 20.37 4.03 -23.24
N ASN A 369 19.82 3.77 -24.42
CA ASN A 369 20.41 4.22 -25.68
C ASN A 369 20.33 5.75 -25.85
N LYS A 370 19.30 6.38 -25.28
CA LYS A 370 19.10 7.83 -25.34
C LYS A 370 19.99 8.59 -24.35
N SER A 371 20.24 8.01 -23.18
CA SER A 371 21.10 8.64 -22.15
C SER A 371 21.90 7.58 -21.39
N PRO A 372 23.06 7.19 -21.93
CA PRO A 372 23.93 6.17 -21.36
C PRO A 372 24.40 6.48 -19.92
N GLU A 373 24.46 7.76 -19.54
CA GLU A 373 24.86 8.20 -18.21
C GLU A 373 23.92 7.72 -17.08
N TYR A 374 22.67 7.39 -17.41
CA TYR A 374 21.68 6.85 -16.46
C TYR A 374 21.52 5.32 -16.55
N LYS A 375 22.39 4.63 -17.31
CA LYS A 375 22.32 3.17 -17.51
C LYS A 375 22.18 2.40 -16.20
N ASN A 376 22.94 2.74 -15.17
CA ASN A 376 22.92 2.02 -13.90
C ASN A 376 21.55 2.12 -13.19
N GLN A 377 20.92 3.30 -13.20
CA GLN A 377 19.59 3.50 -12.62
C GLN A 377 18.53 2.72 -13.40
N ILE A 378 18.61 2.75 -14.73
CA ILE A 378 17.67 1.99 -15.58
C ILE A 378 17.85 0.48 -15.39
N MET A 379 19.09 0.00 -15.23
CA MET A 379 19.37 -1.39 -14.90
C MET A 379 18.82 -1.80 -13.52
N GLU A 380 18.78 -0.88 -12.56
CA GLU A 380 18.13 -1.10 -11.26
C GLU A 380 16.61 -1.26 -11.42
N CYS A 381 15.97 -0.38 -12.20
CA CYS A 381 14.57 -0.50 -12.58
C CYS A 381 14.25 -1.84 -13.28
N LEU A 382 15.11 -2.27 -14.21
CA LEU A 382 14.96 -3.56 -14.90
C LEU A 382 15.05 -4.75 -13.95
N LYS A 383 15.93 -4.70 -12.93
CA LYS A 383 15.98 -5.73 -11.89
C LYS A 383 14.67 -5.80 -11.11
N TYR A 384 14.08 -4.67 -10.75
CA TYR A 384 12.79 -4.63 -10.08
C TYR A 384 11.65 -5.18 -10.95
N LEU A 385 11.65 -4.89 -12.25
CA LEU A 385 10.67 -5.47 -13.18
C LEU A 385 10.81 -6.99 -13.28
N ALA A 386 12.04 -7.52 -13.29
CA ALA A 386 12.29 -8.95 -13.36
C ALA A 386 11.84 -9.70 -12.10
N ILE A 387 11.76 -9.04 -10.94
CA ILE A 387 11.21 -9.62 -9.70
C ILE A 387 9.67 -9.62 -9.73
N ALA A 388 9.06 -8.64 -10.41
CA ALA A 388 7.61 -8.50 -10.49
C ALA A 388 6.94 -9.44 -11.52
N ASN A 389 7.71 -9.94 -12.49
CA ASN A 389 7.30 -10.93 -13.49
C ASN A 389 7.61 -12.35 -13.02
#